data_AF-A0A7S1RW42-F1
#
_entry.id   AF-A0A7S1RW42-F1
#
_cell.length_a   1.000
_cell.length_b   1.000
_cell.length_c   1.000
_cell.angle_alpha   90.00
_cell.angle_beta   90.00
_cell.angle_gamma   90.00
#
_symmetry.space_group_name_H-M   'P 1'
#
loop_
_entity.id
_entity.type
_entity.pdbx_description
1 polymer ?
#
loop_
_entity_poly.entity_id
_entity_poly.type
_entity_poly.pdbx_seq_one_letter_code
_entity_poly.pdbx_strand_id
1 'polypeptide(L)'
;WWAGCSFCPPAMGGCVGGERIPGKSDGYEAGASPIRATSRASPLSLRVVFNRDHHPDAESKVIRSLAELLWLESGTDARLTTATCIAALNSAKAAQSEMLLDFAVPVVNATLHAPNETVRSTLWECFVLNAVRDDIAVAHLFYWSLRCVLTSPQATKETKKDAEVKLQEVTRTMAAQAQVTTALSRIKAANE
;
A
#
# COMPACT_ATOMS: atom_id res chain seq x y z
N TRP A 1 -40.54 15.89 -10.57
CA TRP A 1 -39.89 17.20 -10.66
C TRP A 1 -38.81 17.24 -9.58
N TRP A 2 -37.57 17.53 -10.03
CA TRP A 2 -36.32 17.91 -9.36
C TRP A 2 -36.34 18.19 -7.84
N ALA A 3 -35.27 18.06 -7.05
CA ALA A 3 -33.91 17.53 -7.17
C ALA A 3 -33.25 17.74 -5.78
N GLY A 4 -32.20 16.98 -5.46
CA GLY A 4 -31.42 17.18 -4.24
C GLY A 4 -30.20 16.29 -4.14
N CYS A 5 -29.42 16.17 -5.22
CA CYS A 5 -28.05 15.67 -5.16
C CYS A 5 -27.14 16.77 -4.60
N SER A 6 -26.17 16.41 -3.74
CA SER A 6 -24.73 16.64 -3.94
C SER A 6 -23.95 16.41 -2.65
N PHE A 7 -23.23 15.28 -2.56
CA PHE A 7 -21.76 15.22 -2.40
C PHE A 7 -21.37 13.75 -2.12
N CYS A 8 -21.05 13.00 -3.18
CA CYS A 8 -20.27 11.78 -3.05
C CYS A 8 -18.80 12.15 -3.27
N PRO A 9 -17.87 11.86 -2.34
CA PRO A 9 -16.45 11.96 -2.63
C PRO A 9 -16.07 10.89 -3.68
N PRO A 10 -15.05 11.14 -4.52
CA PRO A 10 -14.64 10.21 -5.56
C PRO A 10 -14.04 8.95 -4.93
N ALA A 11 -14.65 7.80 -5.23
CA ALA A 11 -14.10 6.50 -4.90
C ALA A 11 -12.80 6.27 -5.68
N MET A 12 -11.68 6.21 -4.96
CA MET A 12 -10.36 5.87 -5.50
C MET A 12 -10.11 4.37 -5.30
N GLY A 13 -9.73 3.68 -6.38
CA GLY A 13 -9.08 2.36 -6.36
C GLY A 13 -10.02 1.17 -6.54
N GLY A 14 -10.06 0.63 -7.77
CA GLY A 14 -10.64 -0.67 -8.09
C GLY A 14 -9.53 -1.69 -8.34
N CYS A 15 -9.51 -2.80 -7.61
CA CYS A 15 -8.66 -3.96 -7.90
C CYS A 15 -9.26 -4.75 -9.08
N VAL A 16 -8.46 -4.96 -10.13
CA VAL A 16 -8.85 -5.72 -11.33
C VAL A 16 -8.62 -7.21 -11.08
N GLY A 17 -9.69 -8.01 -11.13
CA GLY A 17 -9.62 -9.46 -11.22
C GLY A 17 -9.31 -9.90 -12.66
N GLY A 18 -8.35 -10.79 -12.82
CA GLY A 18 -8.02 -11.40 -14.12
C GLY A 18 -8.91 -12.61 -14.39
N GLU A 19 -9.92 -12.45 -15.24
CA GLU A 19 -10.58 -13.58 -15.90
C GLU A 19 -9.89 -13.91 -17.22
N ARG A 20 -9.49 -15.17 -17.41
CA ARG A 20 -9.06 -15.71 -18.71
C ARG A 20 -10.29 -15.89 -19.60
N ILE A 21 -10.27 -15.29 -20.79
CA ILE A 21 -11.19 -15.66 -21.89
C ILE A 21 -10.37 -16.33 -23.00
N PRO A 22 -10.73 -17.54 -23.45
CA PRO A 22 -10.06 -18.20 -24.57
C PRO A 22 -10.63 -17.75 -25.92
N GLY A 23 -9.71 -17.40 -26.83
CA GLY A 23 -9.74 -17.61 -28.29
C GLY A 23 -10.98 -17.27 -29.12
N LYS A 24 -10.83 -16.33 -30.08
CA LYS A 24 -11.03 -16.56 -31.53
C LYS A 24 -10.71 -15.29 -32.34
N SER A 25 -9.95 -15.49 -33.41
CA SER A 25 -9.69 -14.54 -34.50
C SER A 25 -10.87 -14.46 -35.46
N ASP A 26 -11.10 -13.30 -36.08
CA ASP A 26 -11.21 -13.07 -37.53
C ASP A 26 -11.93 -11.74 -37.89
N GLY A 27 -11.30 -10.94 -38.77
CA GLY A 27 -11.93 -10.39 -39.98
C GLY A 27 -12.81 -9.12 -39.97
N TYR A 28 -12.25 -8.06 -40.60
CA TYR A 28 -12.86 -7.11 -41.57
C TYR A 28 -13.84 -5.96 -41.19
N GLU A 29 -13.34 -4.75 -41.52
CA GLU A 29 -13.92 -3.56 -42.21
C GLU A 29 -15.15 -2.76 -41.72
N ALA A 30 -14.83 -1.50 -41.40
CA ALA A 30 -15.41 -0.21 -41.82
C ALA A 30 -16.94 -0.07 -42.09
N GLY A 31 -17.58 0.75 -41.25
CA GLY A 31 -18.88 1.37 -41.54
C GLY A 31 -19.19 2.46 -40.50
N ALA A 32 -18.68 3.67 -40.70
CA ALA A 32 -18.94 4.80 -39.83
C ALA A 32 -20.29 5.46 -40.16
N SER A 33 -21.21 5.43 -39.20
CA SER A 33 -22.35 6.34 -39.09
C SER A 33 -22.62 6.64 -37.60
N PRO A 34 -23.24 7.79 -37.30
CA PRO A 34 -22.78 8.65 -36.21
C PRO A 34 -23.45 8.41 -34.85
N ILE A 35 -22.65 8.70 -33.82
CA ILE A 35 -22.97 9.19 -32.47
C ILE A 35 -24.11 8.45 -31.77
N ARG A 36 -23.74 7.33 -31.14
CA ARG A 36 -24.41 6.83 -29.94
C ARG A 36 -23.45 7.02 -28.77
N ALA A 37 -23.84 7.87 -27.82
CA ALA A 37 -23.12 8.12 -26.59
C ALA A 37 -22.89 6.81 -25.84
N THR A 38 -21.70 6.24 -26.01
CA THR A 38 -21.19 5.17 -25.18
C THR A 38 -20.26 5.83 -24.17
N SER A 39 -20.67 5.79 -22.91
CA SER A 39 -19.84 6.07 -21.75
C SER A 39 -18.70 5.05 -21.71
N ARG A 40 -17.68 5.26 -22.55
CA ARG A 40 -16.36 4.69 -22.36
C ARG A 40 -15.73 5.45 -21.21
N ALA A 41 -15.94 4.94 -19.99
CA ALA A 41 -15.04 5.23 -18.90
C ALA A 41 -13.64 4.83 -19.38
N SER A 42 -12.82 5.84 -19.68
CA SER A 42 -11.39 5.67 -19.92
C SER A 42 -10.82 4.79 -18.81
N PRO A 43 -9.94 3.81 -19.10
CA PRO A 43 -9.25 3.09 -18.05
C PRO A 43 -8.54 4.14 -17.19
N LEU A 44 -8.94 4.23 -15.92
CA LEU A 44 -8.32 5.12 -14.96
C LEU A 44 -6.87 4.65 -14.78
N SER A 45 -5.98 5.23 -15.58
CA SER A 45 -4.55 5.19 -15.34
C SER A 45 -4.36 5.87 -13.99
N LEU A 46 -4.03 5.08 -12.97
CA LEU A 46 -3.44 5.55 -11.72
C LEU A 46 -2.11 6.21 -12.10
N ARG A 47 -2.17 7.46 -12.55
CA ARG A 47 -0.99 8.31 -12.68
C ARG A 47 -0.61 8.70 -11.27
N VAL A 48 0.31 7.94 -10.70
CA VAL A 48 1.14 8.41 -9.61
C VAL A 48 1.88 9.64 -10.17
N VAL A 49 1.47 10.83 -9.72
CA VAL A 49 2.13 12.07 -10.10
C VAL A 49 3.30 12.23 -9.15
N PHE A 50 4.46 11.74 -9.59
CA PHE A 50 5.72 11.92 -8.89
C PHE A 50 6.09 13.39 -8.87
N ASN A 51 6.25 13.95 -7.68
CA ASN A 51 6.73 15.32 -7.51
C ASN A 51 8.19 15.35 -7.96
N ARG A 52 8.48 16.04 -9.08
CA ARG A 52 9.75 15.93 -9.82
C ARG A 52 10.98 16.47 -9.09
N ASP A 53 10.77 17.14 -7.95
CA ASP A 53 11.85 17.78 -7.18
C ASP A 53 12.42 16.86 -6.08
N HIS A 54 12.04 15.58 -6.03
CA HIS A 54 12.55 14.58 -5.09
C HIS A 54 13.26 13.45 -5.83
N HIS A 55 14.40 12.99 -5.29
CA HIS A 55 15.31 11.98 -5.85
C HIS A 55 14.59 10.86 -6.65
N PRO A 56 14.44 10.99 -7.98
CA PRO A 56 13.58 10.09 -8.76
C PRO A 56 14.11 8.66 -8.78
N ASP A 57 15.41 8.50 -8.53
CA ASP A 57 16.08 7.21 -8.49
C ASP A 57 15.78 6.40 -7.23
N ALA A 58 15.57 7.05 -6.07
CA ALA A 58 15.31 6.33 -4.82
C ALA A 58 13.87 5.78 -4.80
N GLU A 59 12.92 6.62 -5.20
CA GLU A 59 11.51 6.25 -5.27
C GLU A 59 11.27 5.14 -6.30
N SER A 60 11.84 5.30 -7.50
CA SER A 60 11.75 4.30 -8.56
C SER A 60 12.35 2.96 -8.15
N LYS A 61 13.43 2.96 -7.36
CA LYS A 61 14.04 1.72 -6.83
C LYS A 61 13.09 1.02 -5.86
N VAL A 62 12.47 1.75 -4.94
CA VAL A 62 11.50 1.18 -3.99
C VAL A 62 10.31 0.57 -4.72
N ILE A 63 9.70 1.31 -5.66
CA ILE A 63 8.54 0.82 -6.42
C ILE A 63 8.91 -0.43 -7.21
N ARG A 64 10.06 -0.41 -7.91
CA ARG A 64 10.54 -1.56 -8.68
C ARG A 64 10.74 -2.78 -7.79
N SER A 65 11.44 -2.63 -6.67
CA SER A 65 11.69 -3.74 -5.76
C SER A 65 10.40 -4.27 -5.12
N LEU A 66 9.44 -3.40 -4.75
CA LEU A 66 8.13 -3.85 -4.25
C LEU A 66 7.34 -4.58 -5.33
N ALA A 67 7.36 -4.09 -6.58
CA ALA A 67 6.72 -4.78 -7.69
C ALA A 67 7.33 -6.16 -7.91
N GLU A 68 8.66 -6.27 -7.94
CA GLU A 68 9.36 -7.56 -8.07
C GLU A 68 8.90 -8.56 -7.01
N LEU A 69 8.75 -8.14 -5.75
CA LEU A 69 8.26 -9.01 -4.67
C LEU A 69 6.83 -9.53 -4.89
N LEU A 70 5.96 -8.73 -5.51
CA LEU A 70 4.58 -9.13 -5.83
C LEU A 70 4.51 -10.16 -6.97
N TRP A 71 5.54 -10.22 -7.82
CA TRP A 71 5.61 -11.13 -8.96
C TRP A 71 6.43 -12.40 -8.70
N LEU A 72 7.12 -12.51 -7.56
CA LEU A 72 7.88 -13.71 -7.21
C LEU A 72 6.94 -14.89 -7.02
N GLU A 73 7.23 -16.03 -7.65
CA GLU A 73 6.42 -17.23 -7.45
C GLU A 73 6.58 -17.81 -6.03
N SER A 74 5.55 -18.53 -5.58
CA SER A 74 5.65 -19.27 -4.32
C SER A 74 6.69 -20.40 -4.47
N GLY A 75 7.53 -20.58 -3.45
CA GLY A 75 8.62 -21.58 -3.46
C GLY A 75 9.93 -21.11 -4.08
N THR A 76 9.99 -19.91 -4.68
CA THR A 76 11.27 -19.30 -5.10
C THR A 76 12.03 -18.76 -3.88
N ASP A 77 13.37 -18.90 -3.89
CA ASP A 77 14.21 -18.21 -2.91
C ASP A 77 14.17 -16.70 -3.14
N ALA A 78 13.46 -16.00 -2.27
CA ALA A 78 13.22 -14.56 -2.34
C ALA A 78 14.15 -13.75 -1.42
N ARG A 79 15.11 -14.38 -0.73
CA ARG A 79 15.90 -13.72 0.32
C ARG A 79 16.62 -12.48 -0.17
N LEU A 80 17.32 -12.57 -1.30
CA LEU A 80 18.09 -11.45 -1.85
C LEU A 80 17.19 -10.30 -2.30
N THR A 81 16.10 -10.60 -3.01
CA THR A 81 15.14 -9.60 -3.49
C THR A 81 14.44 -8.90 -2.32
N THR A 82 14.06 -9.66 -1.29
CA THR A 82 13.45 -9.12 -0.08
C THR A 82 14.42 -8.21 0.68
N ALA A 83 15.67 -8.65 0.86
CA ALA A 83 16.70 -7.83 1.50
C ALA A 83 16.97 -6.54 0.72
N THR A 84 17.01 -6.61 -0.62
CA THR A 84 17.19 -5.45 -1.49
C THR A 84 16.04 -4.46 -1.35
N CYS A 85 14.79 -4.95 -1.33
CA CYS A 85 13.61 -4.13 -1.12
C CYS A 85 13.63 -3.43 0.25
N ILE A 86 13.92 -4.17 1.32
CA ILE A 86 14.03 -3.61 2.67
C ILE A 86 15.13 -2.55 2.74
N ALA A 87 16.28 -2.77 2.10
CA ALA A 87 17.36 -1.79 2.05
C ALA A 87 16.94 -0.52 1.30
N ALA A 88 16.21 -0.64 0.18
CA ALA A 88 15.67 0.50 -0.55
C ALA A 88 14.66 1.29 0.29
N LEU A 89 13.74 0.60 0.97
CA LEU A 89 12.75 1.19 1.86
C LEU A 89 13.40 1.90 3.06
N ASN A 90 14.41 1.30 3.69
CA ASN A 90 15.16 1.92 4.78
C ASN A 90 15.94 3.15 4.32
N SER A 91 16.50 3.11 3.10
CA SER A 91 17.17 4.27 2.51
C SER A 91 16.18 5.41 2.25
N ALA A 92 14.98 5.10 1.74
CA ALA A 92 13.91 6.08 1.57
C ALA A 92 13.42 6.65 2.91
N LYS A 93 13.31 5.82 3.96
CA LYS A 93 13.00 6.25 5.33
C LYS A 93 14.04 7.21 5.88
N ALA A 94 15.32 6.90 5.71
CA ALA A 94 16.43 7.71 6.23
C ALA A 94 16.52 9.09 5.56
N ALA A 95 16.06 9.23 4.32
CA ALA A 95 15.99 10.50 3.60
C ALA A 95 14.86 11.45 4.10
N GLN A 96 14.06 11.04 5.10
CA GLN A 96 13.15 11.84 5.95
C GLN A 96 12.08 12.75 5.31
N SER A 97 11.70 12.65 4.04
CA SER A 97 10.76 13.63 3.46
C SER A 97 9.64 12.95 2.69
N GLU A 98 8.43 12.90 3.24
CA GLU A 98 7.14 12.64 2.55
C GLU A 98 6.95 11.31 1.79
N MET A 99 7.95 10.76 1.10
CA MET A 99 7.90 9.52 0.31
C MET A 99 7.41 8.30 1.09
N LEU A 100 7.67 8.21 2.40
CA LEU A 100 7.13 7.12 3.22
C LEU A 100 5.60 7.12 3.28
N LEU A 101 4.97 8.29 3.14
CA LEU A 101 3.52 8.43 2.99
C LEU A 101 3.04 7.67 1.76
N ASP A 102 3.75 7.84 0.65
CA ASP A 102 3.41 7.23 -0.64
C ASP A 102 3.65 5.71 -0.65
N PHE A 103 4.50 5.21 0.24
CA PHE A 103 4.86 3.78 0.32
C PHE A 103 4.09 2.97 1.35
N ALA A 104 3.43 3.58 2.33
CA ALA A 104 2.70 2.84 3.36
C ALA A 104 1.65 1.89 2.74
N VAL A 105 0.88 2.36 1.76
CA VAL A 105 -0.13 1.55 1.07
C VAL A 105 0.51 0.44 0.21
N PRO A 106 1.46 0.71 -0.70
CA PRO A 106 2.17 -0.33 -1.44
C PRO A 106 2.83 -1.40 -0.56
N VAL A 107 3.45 -1.01 0.56
CA VAL A 107 4.07 -1.93 1.50
C VAL A 107 3.01 -2.80 2.18
N VAL A 108 1.91 -2.21 2.67
CA VAL A 108 0.79 -2.99 3.24
C VAL A 108 0.26 -3.98 2.21
N ASN A 109 0.03 -3.53 0.98
CA ASN A 109 -0.44 -4.40 -0.10
C ASN A 109 0.53 -5.58 -0.34
N ALA A 110 1.84 -5.33 -0.38
CA ALA A 110 2.84 -6.39 -0.49
C ALA A 110 2.83 -7.35 0.71
N THR A 111 2.71 -6.83 1.95
CA THR A 111 2.67 -7.68 3.15
C THR A 111 1.42 -8.55 3.26
N LEU A 112 0.32 -8.18 2.60
CA LEU A 112 -0.93 -8.95 2.59
C LEU A 112 -1.01 -9.91 1.40
N HIS A 113 -0.54 -9.47 0.23
CA HIS A 113 -0.84 -10.11 -1.04
C HIS A 113 0.36 -10.70 -1.78
N ALA A 114 1.61 -10.50 -1.33
CA ALA A 114 2.73 -11.16 -1.98
C ALA A 114 2.52 -12.69 -1.92
N PRO A 115 2.65 -13.41 -3.04
CA PRO A 115 2.36 -14.85 -3.12
C PRO A 115 3.34 -15.69 -2.29
N ASN A 116 4.53 -15.16 -2.00
CA ASN A 116 5.54 -15.82 -1.17
C ASN A 116 5.37 -15.43 0.31
N GLU A 117 5.01 -16.40 1.15
CA GLU A 117 4.77 -16.16 2.58
C GLU A 117 6.00 -15.65 3.32
N THR A 118 7.19 -16.14 2.98
CA THR A 118 8.45 -15.68 3.58
C THR A 118 8.67 -14.19 3.32
N VAL A 119 8.36 -13.73 2.11
CA VAL A 119 8.44 -12.31 1.74
C VAL A 119 7.49 -11.48 2.59
N ARG A 120 6.22 -11.92 2.71
CA ARG A 120 5.21 -11.21 3.53
C ARG A 120 5.65 -11.07 4.98
N SER A 121 6.08 -12.17 5.60
CA SER A 121 6.50 -12.19 7.01
C SER A 121 7.76 -11.36 7.22
N THR A 122 8.76 -11.50 6.35
CA THR A 122 10.02 -10.74 6.47
C THR A 122 9.79 -9.23 6.28
N LEU A 123 8.99 -8.83 5.29
CA LEU A 123 8.68 -7.42 5.05
C LEU A 123 7.88 -6.83 6.23
N TRP A 124 6.95 -7.59 6.79
CA TRP A 124 6.18 -7.18 7.96
C TRP A 124 7.07 -7.00 9.20
N GLU A 125 7.86 -8.02 9.54
CA GLU A 125 8.66 -8.02 10.78
C GLU A 125 9.87 -7.08 10.68
N CYS A 126 10.64 -7.17 9.60
CA CYS A 126 11.92 -6.49 9.50
C CYS A 126 11.80 -5.05 9.04
N PHE A 127 10.72 -4.68 8.34
CA PHE A 127 10.49 -3.31 7.92
C PHE A 127 9.32 -2.65 8.64
N VAL A 128 8.10 -3.17 8.50
CA VAL A 128 6.90 -2.47 9.03
C VAL A 128 6.94 -2.34 10.54
N LEU A 129 7.12 -3.45 11.29
CA LEU A 129 7.13 -3.39 12.75
C LEU A 129 8.30 -2.58 13.30
N ASN A 130 9.47 -2.64 12.67
CA ASN A 130 10.60 -1.79 13.05
C ASN A 130 10.29 -0.31 12.79
N ALA A 131 9.72 0.03 11.63
CA ALA A 131 9.34 1.40 11.31
C ALA A 131 8.29 1.96 12.27
N VAL A 132 7.29 1.15 12.64
CA VAL A 132 6.26 1.49 13.63
C VAL A 132 6.87 1.72 15.02
N ARG A 133 7.85 0.90 15.44
CA ARG A 133 8.54 1.04 16.74
C ARG A 133 9.44 2.26 16.83
N ASP A 134 10.02 2.68 15.72
CA ASP A 134 10.97 3.79 15.68
C ASP A 134 10.26 5.15 15.61
N ASP A 135 9.12 5.23 14.92
CA ASP A 135 8.47 6.50 14.59
C ASP A 135 6.94 6.42 14.68
N ILE A 136 6.37 7.22 15.58
CA ILE A 136 4.93 7.29 15.82
C ILE A 136 4.16 7.83 14.62
N ALA A 137 4.73 8.75 13.84
CA ALA A 137 4.07 9.27 12.65
C ALA A 137 3.94 8.16 11.60
N VAL A 138 5.01 7.39 11.39
CA VAL A 138 5.00 6.22 10.51
C VAL A 138 4.04 5.15 11.00
N ALA A 139 3.94 4.94 12.31
CA ALA A 139 2.96 4.03 12.88
C ALA A 139 1.51 4.39 12.49
N HIS A 140 1.17 5.68 12.51
CA HIS A 140 -0.14 6.15 12.06
C HIS A 140 -0.40 5.89 10.57
N LEU A 141 0.62 5.98 9.71
CA LEU A 141 0.47 5.68 8.28
C LEU A 141 0.08 4.22 8.04
N PHE A 142 0.76 3.30 8.72
CA PHE A 142 0.43 1.87 8.65
C PHE A 142 -0.93 1.56 9.28
N TYR A 143 -1.26 2.20 10.40
CA TYR A 143 -2.58 2.09 11.02
C TYR A 143 -3.69 2.46 10.04
N TRP A 144 -3.61 3.64 9.42
CA TRP A 144 -4.63 4.10 8.47
C TRP A 144 -4.68 3.25 7.22
N SER A 145 -3.53 2.83 6.70
CA SER A 145 -3.45 1.94 5.53
C SER A 145 -4.18 0.61 5.79
N LEU A 146 -3.97 -0.01 6.95
CA LEU A 146 -4.65 -1.25 7.34
C LEU A 146 -6.16 -1.03 7.59
N ARG A 147 -6.54 0.08 8.21
CA ARG A 147 -7.95 0.46 8.38
C ARG A 147 -8.66 0.59 7.03
N CYS A 148 -8.01 1.17 6.02
CA CYS A 148 -8.55 1.25 4.66
C CYS A 148 -8.77 -0.13 4.04
N VAL A 149 -7.90 -1.11 4.30
CA VAL A 149 -8.10 -2.50 3.84
C VAL A 149 -9.34 -3.13 4.49
N LEU A 150 -9.51 -2.95 5.80
CA LEU A 150 -10.65 -3.51 6.54
C LEU A 150 -12.00 -2.96 6.06
N THR A 151 -12.06 -1.65 5.79
CA THR A 151 -13.27 -0.98 5.31
C THR A 151 -13.48 -1.13 3.82
N SER A 152 -12.47 -1.56 3.06
CA SER A 152 -12.59 -1.75 1.61
C SER A 152 -13.63 -2.82 1.28
N PRO A 153 -14.62 -2.54 0.43
CA PRO A 153 -15.57 -3.55 -0.04
C PRO A 153 -14.93 -4.58 -0.98
N GLN A 154 -13.74 -4.29 -1.53
CA GLN A 154 -13.04 -5.13 -2.49
C GLN A 154 -12.08 -6.14 -1.84
N ALA A 155 -11.74 -5.94 -0.56
CA ALA A 155 -10.87 -6.87 0.16
C ALA A 155 -11.60 -8.18 0.50
N THR A 156 -10.94 -9.32 0.27
CA THR A 156 -11.50 -10.64 0.61
C THR A 156 -11.61 -10.81 2.12
N LYS A 157 -12.39 -11.81 2.56
CA LYS A 157 -12.50 -12.13 3.99
C LYS A 157 -11.15 -12.52 4.59
N GLU A 158 -10.32 -13.28 3.86
CA GLU A 158 -8.97 -13.65 4.33
C GLU A 158 -8.08 -12.42 4.48
N THR A 159 -8.05 -11.54 3.48
CA THR A 159 -7.25 -10.30 3.53
C THR A 159 -7.68 -9.41 4.69
N LYS A 160 -8.99 -9.25 4.93
CA LYS A 160 -9.48 -8.48 6.07
C LYS A 160 -9.07 -9.11 7.41
N LYS A 161 -9.13 -10.44 7.52
CA LYS A 161 -8.70 -11.14 8.73
C LYS A 161 -7.20 -10.92 9.00
N ASP A 162 -6.36 -11.02 7.99
CA ASP A 162 -4.91 -10.79 8.13
C ASP A 162 -4.61 -9.31 8.46
N ALA A 163 -5.27 -8.38 7.78
CA ALA A 163 -5.16 -6.95 8.07
C ALA A 163 -5.59 -6.60 9.51
N GLU A 164 -6.61 -7.27 10.06
CA GLU A 164 -7.07 -7.09 11.44
C GLU A 164 -5.98 -7.53 12.44
N VAL A 165 -5.36 -8.69 12.22
CA VAL A 165 -4.25 -9.18 13.07
C VAL A 165 -3.10 -8.17 13.06
N LYS A 166 -2.71 -7.71 11.87
CA LYS A 166 -1.64 -6.72 11.69
C LYS A 166 -1.99 -5.36 12.31
N LEU A 167 -3.25 -4.94 12.22
CA LEU A 167 -3.72 -3.70 12.85
C LEU A 167 -3.64 -3.77 14.37
N GLN A 168 -3.97 -4.92 14.96
CA GLN A 168 -3.85 -5.13 16.41
C GLN A 168 -2.38 -5.04 16.86
N GLU A 169 -1.43 -5.57 16.09
CA GLU A 169 0.00 -5.44 16.38
C GLU A 169 0.51 -3.99 16.32
N VAL A 170 0.10 -3.23 15.29
CA VAL A 170 0.43 -1.80 15.18
C VAL A 170 -0.17 -1.02 16.35
N THR A 171 -1.45 -1.26 16.66
CA THR A 171 -2.14 -0.60 17.77
C THR A 171 -1.48 -0.88 19.12
N ARG A 172 -1.07 -2.14 19.36
CA ARG A 172 -0.36 -2.53 20.58
C ARG A 172 0.99 -1.81 20.70
N THR A 173 1.72 -1.69 19.60
CA THR A 173 3.03 -1.04 19.57
C THR A 173 2.91 0.47 19.83
N MET A 174 1.93 1.13 19.21
CA MET A 174 1.63 2.55 19.46
C MET A 174 1.25 2.82 20.92
N ALA A 175 0.43 1.95 21.52
CA ALA A 175 0.05 2.07 22.93
C ALA A 175 1.27 1.93 23.86
N ALA A 176 2.18 1.00 23.57
CA ALA A 176 3.42 0.83 24.33
C ALA A 176 4.32 2.07 24.23
N GLN A 177 4.47 2.66 23.04
CA GLN A 177 5.23 3.90 22.85
C GLN A 177 4.63 5.07 23.66
N ALA A 178 3.31 5.25 23.62
CA ALA A 178 2.64 6.31 24.37
C ALA A 178 2.86 6.19 25.89
N GLN A 179 2.86 4.97 26.42
CA GLN A 179 3.17 4.70 27.83
C GLN A 179 4.61 5.09 28.19
N VAL A 180 5.59 4.73 27.34
CA VAL A 180 7.00 5.09 27.54
C VAL A 180 7.20 6.60 27.51
N THR A 181 6.62 7.31 26.53
CA THR A 181 6.70 8.77 26.44
C THR A 181 6.11 9.45 27.68
N THR A 182 4.97 8.96 28.17
CA THR A 182 4.31 9.48 29.39
C THR A 182 5.16 9.23 30.64
N ALA A 183 5.80 8.07 30.75
CA ALA A 183 6.67 7.76 31.88
C ALA A 183 7.91 8.68 31.88
N LEU A 184 8.53 8.89 30.72
CA LEU A 184 9.68 9.78 30.58
C LEU A 184 9.36 11.24 30.91
N SER A 185 8.19 11.74 30.48
CA SER A 185 7.79 13.12 30.80
C SER A 185 7.56 13.33 32.30
N ARG A 186 7.05 12.32 33.00
CA ARG A 186 6.87 12.37 34.47
C ARG A 186 8.21 12.38 35.20
N ILE A 187 9.18 11.57 34.77
CA ILE A 187 10.53 11.56 35.35
C ILE A 187 11.20 12.92 35.15
N LYS A 188 11.09 13.49 33.95
CA LYS A 188 11.65 14.81 33.67
C LYS A 188 11.05 15.89 34.58
N ALA A 189 9.73 15.91 34.74
CA ALA A 189 9.04 16.87 35.60
C ALA A 189 9.35 16.70 37.11
N ALA A 190 9.79 15.52 37.55
CA ALA A 190 10.18 15.28 38.94
C ALA A 190 11.63 15.71 39.26
N ASN A 191 12.45 15.96 38.22
CA ASN A 191 13.85 16.36 38.34
C ASN A 191 14.07 17.87 38.12
N GLU A 192 13.01 18.61 37.81
CA GLU A 192 12.96 20.08 37.70
C GLU A 192 12.44 20.68 39.02
#